data_AF-A0A530ALS4-F1
#
_entry.id   AF-A0A530ALS4-F1
#
_cell.length_a   1.000
_cell.length_b   1.000
_cell.length_c   1.000
_cell.angle_alpha   90.00
_cell.angle_beta   90.00
_cell.angle_gamma   90.00
#
_symmetry.space_group_name_H-M   'P 1'
#
loop_
_entity.id
_entity.type
_entity.pdbx_description
1 polymer ?
#
loop_
_entity_poly.entity_id
_entity_poly.type
_entity_poly.pdbx_seq_one_letter_code
_entity_poly.pdbx_strand_id
1 'polypeptide(L)' 'MYRYDEFDQDFVHARVAEFSDQVQRRLAGEITEDQFRPLRLMNGVYLQLHAYMLRIAVPYGTLN' A
#
# COMPACT_ATOMS: atom_id res chain seq x y z
N MET A 1 -3.90 -22.29 -11.23
CA MET A 1 -3.59 -21.42 -10.07
C MET A 1 -2.58 -20.40 -10.56
N TYR A 2 -2.78 -19.10 -10.30
CA TYR A 2 -1.81 -18.06 -10.71
C TYR A 2 -0.46 -18.39 -10.08
N ARG A 3 0.57 -18.57 -10.91
CA ARG A 3 1.91 -18.91 -10.43
C ARG A 3 2.68 -17.61 -10.37
N TYR A 4 2.79 -17.09 -9.16
CA TYR A 4 3.61 -15.93 -8.85
C TYR A 4 5.05 -16.26 -9.26
N ASP A 5 5.60 -15.52 -10.21
CA ASP A 5 6.97 -15.67 -10.66
C ASP A 5 7.88 -14.61 -10.02
N GLU A 6 9.19 -14.70 -10.29
CA GLU A 6 10.18 -13.77 -9.73
C GLU A 6 9.89 -12.32 -10.15
N PHE A 7 9.30 -12.12 -11.33
CA PHE A 7 8.92 -10.79 -11.83
C PHE A 7 7.75 -10.19 -11.04
N ASP A 8 6.72 -10.98 -10.75
CA ASP A 8 5.61 -10.55 -9.90
C ASP A 8 6.11 -10.13 -8.50
N GLN A 9 7.07 -10.88 -7.96
CA GLN A 9 7.66 -10.63 -6.65
C GLN A 9 8.49 -9.35 -6.62
N ASP A 10 9.39 -9.18 -7.59
CA ASP A 10 10.21 -7.98 -7.71
C ASP A 10 9.35 -6.73 -7.92
N PHE A 11 8.28 -6.85 -8.71
CA PHE A 11 7.32 -5.76 -8.92
C PHE A 11 6.63 -5.35 -7.62
N VAL A 12 6.16 -6.30 -6.81
CA VAL A 12 5.54 -5.99 -5.52
C VAL A 12 6.54 -5.39 -4.54
N HIS A 13 7.76 -5.91 -4.47
CA HIS A 13 8.81 -5.33 -3.63
C HIS A 13 9.11 -3.87 -4.00
N ALA A 14 9.23 -3.58 -5.30
CA ALA A 14 9.45 -2.21 -5.78
C ALA A 14 8.32 -1.27 -5.35
N ARG A 15 7.05 -1.72 -5.47
CA ARG A 15 5.87 -0.93 -5.06
C ARG A 15 5.80 -0.73 -3.54
N VAL A 16 6.16 -1.75 -2.77
CA VAL A 16 6.26 -1.65 -1.30
C VAL A 16 7.34 -0.65 -0.90
N ALA A 17 8.51 -0.67 -1.54
CA ALA A 17 9.60 0.27 -1.27
C ALA A 17 9.18 1.71 -1.57
N GLU A 18 8.55 1.94 -2.73
CA GLU A 18 8.03 3.26 -3.13
C GLU A 18 7.01 3.79 -2.11
N PHE A 19 6.03 2.99 -1.72
CA PHE A 19 5.01 3.43 -0.76
C PHE A 19 5.59 3.64 0.64
N SER A 20 6.58 2.85 1.04
CA SER A 20 7.26 3.00 2.33
C SER A 20 7.99 4.34 2.43
N ASP A 21 8.67 4.77 1.37
CA ASP A 21 9.30 6.10 1.29
C ASP A 21 8.26 7.22 1.44
N GLN A 22 7.14 7.13 0.71
CA GLN A 22 6.05 8.11 0.80
C GLN A 22 5.48 8.21 2.22
N VAL A 23 5.36 7.09 2.95
CA VAL A 23 4.95 7.07 4.36
C VAL A 23 6.00 7.77 5.22
N GLN A 24 7.30 7.48 5.05
CA GLN A 24 8.36 8.12 5.83
C GLN A 24 8.36 9.64 5.63
N ARG A 25 8.22 10.11 4.40
CA ARG A 25 8.14 11.55 4.08
C ARG A 25 6.93 12.22 4.72
N ARG A 26 5.79 11.52 4.79
CA ARG A 26 4.60 12.01 5.53
C ARG A 26 4.87 12.08 7.03
N LEU A 27 5.52 11.07 7.62
CA LEU A 27 5.86 11.06 9.04
C LEU A 27 6.89 12.14 9.40
N ALA A 28 7.81 12.44 8.49
CA ALA A 28 8.77 13.54 8.61
C ALA A 28 8.15 14.93 8.38
N GLY A 29 6.89 15.01 7.93
CA GLY A 29 6.20 16.27 7.63
C GLY A 29 6.60 16.92 6.30
N GLU A 30 7.34 16.20 5.45
CA GLU A 30 7.76 16.70 4.12
C GLU A 30 6.61 16.76 3.11
N ILE A 31 5.58 15.95 3.33
CA ILE A 31 4.31 16.00 2.58
C ILE A 31 3.14 16.08 3.55
N THR A 32 2.12 16.85 3.19
CA THR A 32 0.92 17.04 4.02
C THR A 32 -0.02 15.83 3.93
N GLU A 33 -0.97 15.72 4.87
CA GLU A 33 -1.99 14.67 4.81
C GLU A 33 -2.82 14.74 3.52
N ASP A 34 -3.09 15.94 3.00
CA ASP A 34 -3.84 16.12 1.76
C ASP A 34 -3.06 15.65 0.53
N GLN A 35 -1.73 15.86 0.52
CA GLN A 35 -0.85 15.33 -0.52
C GLN A 35 -0.67 13.80 -0.40
N PHE A 36 -0.66 13.27 0.82
CA PHE A 36 -0.54 11.83 1.08
C PHE A 36 -1.84 11.06 0.82
N ARG A 37 -3.01 11.70 0.97
CA ARG A 37 -4.34 11.11 0.77
C ARG A 37 -4.47 10.31 -0.53
N PRO A 38 -4.18 10.84 -1.73
CA PRO A 38 -4.27 10.04 -2.96
C PRO A 38 -3.31 8.84 -2.98
N LEU A 39 -2.07 9.01 -2.47
CA LEU A 39 -1.05 7.95 -2.43
C LEU A 39 -1.52 6.75 -1.60
N ARG A 40 -2.06 6.99 -0.39
CA ARG A 40 -2.58 5.90 0.44
C ARG A 40 -3.82 5.24 -0.16
N LEU A 41 -4.71 6.01 -0.79
CA LEU A 41 -5.93 5.45 -1.40
C LEU A 41 -5.61 4.55 -2.61
N MET A 42 -4.62 4.93 -3.44
CA MET A 42 -4.16 4.10 -4.56
C MET A 42 -3.57 2.77 -4.08
N ASN A 43 -2.95 2.75 -2.89
CA ASN A 43 -2.41 1.55 -2.25
C ASN A 43 -3.43 0.84 -1.34
N GLY A 44 -4.72 1.22 -1.38
CA GLY A 44 -5.79 0.56 -0.63
C GLY A 44 -5.82 0.88 0.87
N VAL A 45 -5.09 1.91 1.33
CA VAL A 45 -5.04 2.35 2.72
C VAL A 45 -5.98 3.54 2.94
N TYR A 46 -7.08 3.25 3.65
CA TYR A 46 -8.11 4.20 4.04
C TYR A 46 -7.85 4.69 5.46
N LEU A 47 -8.23 5.94 5.75
CA LEU A 47 -8.24 6.49 7.10
C LEU A 47 -9.70 6.64 7.51
N GLN A 48 -10.11 5.90 8.54
CA GLN A 48 -11.34 6.14 9.28
C GLN A 48 -11.06 7.09 10.44
N LEU A 49 -12.10 7.46 11.21
CA LEU A 49 -11.97 8.39 12.34
C LEU A 49 -10.80 8.07 13.29
N HIS A 50 -10.57 6.79 13.58
CA HIS A 50 -9.64 6.37 14.64
C HIS A 50 -8.48 5.50 14.15
N ALA A 51 -8.52 4.99 12.91
CA ALA A 51 -7.54 4.00 12.45
C ALA A 51 -7.45 3.91 10.92
N TYR A 52 -6.35 3.32 10.45
CA TYR A 52 -6.16 2.95 9.06
C TYR A 52 -6.81 1.59 8.77
N MET A 53 -7.46 1.47 7.60
CA MET A 53 -7.96 0.19 7.06
C MET A 53 -7.24 -0.14 5.76
N LEU A 54 -6.80 -1.39 5.62
CA LEU A 54 -6.15 -1.89 4.41
C LEU A 54 -7.14 -2.75 3.60
N ARG A 55 -7.37 -2.38 2.33
CA ARG A 55 -8.13 -3.17 1.37
C ARG A 55 -7.18 -4.04 0.56
N ILE A 56 -7.37 -5.35 0.65
CA ILE A 56 -6.55 -6.35 -0.05
C ILE A 56 -7.47 -7.18 -0.96
N ALA A 57 -7.05 -7.40 -2.20
CA ALA A 57 -7.68 -8.38 -3.07
C ALA A 57 -7.09 -9.76 -2.78
N VAL A 58 -7.91 -10.68 -2.26
CA VAL A 58 -7.50 -12.07 -1.98
C VAL A 58 -7.95 -12.96 -3.15
N PRO A 59 -7.02 -13.56 -3.91
CA PRO A 59 -7.37 -14.50 -4.97
C PRO A 59 -8.21 -15.65 -4.39
N TYR A 60 -9.37 -15.91 -5.00
CA TYR A 60 -10.31 -16.96 -4.58
C TYR A 60 -10.85 -16.84 -3.14
N GLY A 61 -10.61 -15.73 -2.43
CA GLY A 61 -11.12 -15.49 -1.08
C GLY A 61 -10.54 -16.39 0.01
N THR A 62 -9.48 -17.14 -0.27
CA THR A 62 -8.84 -18.05 0.70
C THR A 62 -7.63 -17.39 1.35
N LEU A 63 -7.65 -17.32 2.69
CA LEU A 63 -6.49 -16.98 3.52
C LEU A 63 -6.02 -18.28 4.18
N ASN A 64 -4.73 -18.61 4.05
CA ASN A 64 -4.11 -19.80 4.64
C ASN A 64 -3.33 -19.44 5.89
#